data_AF-A0A8K0KEG9-F1
#
_entry.id   AF-A0A8K0KEG9-F1
#
_cell.length_a   1.000
_cell.length_b   1.000
_cell.length_c   1.000
_cell.angle_alpha   90.00
_cell.angle_beta   90.00
_cell.angle_gamma   90.00
#
_symmetry.space_group_name_H-M   'P 1'
#
loop_
_entity.id
_entity.type
_entity.pdbx_description
1 polymer ?
#
loop_
_entity_poly.entity_id
_entity_poly.type
_entity_poly.pdbx_seq_one_letter_code
_entity_poly.pdbx_strand_id
1 'polypeptide(L)'
;MFKALLKALAERGHTVEVASPYRTPGPLPENYTDIIIPIPQVDRREILKFLVNVNYSPIKEHIGIWLAMPLLCETHLSSPELRRFLSQGSAADVILGEKPNN
;
A
#
# COMPACT_ATOMS: atom_id res chain seq x y z
N MET A 1 -4.30 10.80 -5.01
CA MET A 1 -5.22 11.95 -4.95
C MET A 1 -4.92 12.90 -3.80
N PHE A 2 -4.42 12.43 -2.65
CA PHE A 2 -4.25 13.26 -1.44
C PHE A 2 -2.97 14.12 -1.35
N LYS A 3 -2.05 14.04 -2.34
CA LYS A 3 -0.74 14.71 -2.26
C LYS A 3 -0.82 16.21 -1.92
N ALA A 4 -1.66 16.96 -2.60
CA ALA A 4 -1.77 18.41 -2.38
C ALA A 4 -2.28 18.74 -0.98
N LEU A 5 -3.27 17.99 -0.49
CA LEU A 5 -3.82 18.14 0.85
C LEU A 5 -2.76 17.83 1.92
N LEU A 6 -2.08 16.68 1.79
CA LEU A 6 -1.08 16.23 2.76
C LEU A 6 0.12 17.19 2.82
N LYS A 7 0.55 17.75 1.69
CA LYS A 7 1.57 18.82 1.69
C LYS A 7 1.08 20.09 2.38
N ALA A 8 -0.14 20.53 2.08
CA ALA A 8 -0.72 21.73 2.66
C ALA A 8 -0.96 21.63 4.18
N LEU A 9 -1.17 20.41 4.70
CA LEU A 9 -1.22 20.14 6.15
C LEU A 9 0.17 20.23 6.77
N ALA A 10 1.18 19.64 6.15
CA ALA A 10 2.56 19.73 6.63
C ALA A 10 3.10 21.17 6.63
N GLU A 11 2.79 21.96 5.60
CA GLU A 11 3.11 23.40 5.53
C GLU A 11 2.43 24.23 6.62
N ARG A 12 1.27 23.77 7.13
CA ARG A 12 0.57 24.40 8.24
C ARG A 12 1.08 23.96 9.62
N GLY A 13 2.13 23.14 9.66
CA GLY A 13 2.75 22.68 10.90
C GLY A 13 2.21 21.36 11.43
N HIS A 14 1.31 20.68 10.72
CA HIS A 14 0.88 19.33 11.12
C HIS A 14 1.95 18.29 10.78
N THR A 15 2.16 17.32 11.66
CA THR A 15 2.99 16.15 11.35
C THR A 15 2.25 15.25 10.38
N VAL A 16 2.85 14.97 9.23
CA VAL A 16 2.25 14.13 8.19
C VAL A 16 3.18 12.96 7.88
N GLU A 17 2.70 11.75 8.12
CA GLU A 17 3.37 10.51 7.75
C GLU A 17 2.60 9.83 6.62
N VAL A 18 3.26 9.58 5.49
CA VAL A 18 2.63 8.93 4.33
C VAL A 18 3.32 7.61 4.07
N ALA A 19 2.58 6.53 4.27
CA ALA A 19 3.07 5.18 4.02
C ALA A 19 2.54 4.68 2.67
N SER A 20 3.42 4.51 1.68
CA SER A 20 3.01 4.15 0.32
C SER A 20 4.12 3.42 -0.46
N PRO A 21 3.77 2.61 -1.48
CA PRO A 21 4.77 2.00 -2.36
C PRO A 21 5.41 2.98 -3.35
N TYR A 22 4.88 4.20 -3.45
CA TYR A 22 5.34 5.22 -4.38
C TYR A 22 5.98 6.36 -3.61
N ARG A 23 7.19 6.75 -4.03
CA ARG A 23 7.85 7.93 -3.47
C ARG A 23 7.11 9.20 -3.87
N THR A 24 6.87 10.08 -2.90
CA THR A 24 6.25 11.38 -3.16
C THR A 24 7.23 12.28 -3.91
N PRO A 25 6.90 12.78 -5.12
CA PRO A 25 7.86 13.53 -5.92
C PRO A 25 7.97 15.00 -5.50
N GLY A 26 9.19 15.53 -5.66
CA GLY A 26 9.55 16.92 -5.39
C GLY A 26 9.99 17.18 -3.94
N PRO A 27 10.33 18.42 -3.59
CA PRO A 27 10.66 18.78 -2.22
C PRO A 27 9.45 18.55 -1.30
N LEU A 28 9.75 18.06 -0.10
CA LEU A 28 8.78 17.79 0.95
C LEU A 28 8.97 18.83 2.07
N PRO A 29 7.88 19.36 2.65
CA PRO A 29 7.97 20.21 3.84
C PRO A 29 8.66 19.48 5.01
N GLU A 30 9.21 20.23 5.96
CA GLU A 30 9.97 19.67 7.10
C GLU A 30 9.15 18.67 7.94
N ASN A 31 7.85 18.94 8.13
CA ASN A 31 6.94 18.09 8.90
C ASN A 31 6.28 16.96 8.06
N TYR A 32 6.89 16.59 6.93
CA TYR A 32 6.38 15.55 6.04
C TYR A 32 7.37 14.38 5.94
N THR A 33 6.94 13.21 6.42
CA THR A 33 7.70 11.97 6.36
C THR A 33 7.11 11.03 5.31
N ASP A 34 7.90 10.72 4.28
CA ASP A 34 7.52 9.77 3.22
C ASP A 34 8.11 8.38 3.54
N ILE A 35 7.25 7.44 3.85
CA ILE A 35 7.59 6.07 4.26
C ILE A 35 7.30 5.13 3.10
N ILE A 36 8.36 4.57 2.52
CA ILE A 36 8.23 3.65 1.40
C ILE A 36 7.90 2.25 1.92
N ILE A 37 6.70 1.76 1.62
CA ILE A 37 6.29 0.37 1.86
C ILE A 37 6.38 -0.37 0.53
N PRO A 38 7.44 -1.16 0.28
CA PRO A 38 7.61 -1.84 -1.00
C PRO A 38 6.43 -2.78 -1.26
N ILE A 39 5.98 -2.83 -2.52
CA ILE A 39 5.04 -3.88 -2.95
C ILE A 39 5.79 -5.21 -2.82
N PRO A 40 5.31 -6.16 -2.00
CA PRO A 40 5.92 -7.46 -1.88
C PRO A 40 5.99 -8.09 -3.26
N GLN A 41 7.18 -8.54 -3.62
CA GLN A 41 7.37 -9.38 -4.80
C GLN A 41 6.78 -10.75 -4.45
N VAL A 42 5.48 -10.92 -4.69
CA VAL A 42 4.85 -12.23 -4.56
C VAL A 42 5.39 -13.09 -5.68
N ASP A 43 5.94 -14.27 -5.35
CA ASP A 43 6.46 -15.18 -6.37
C ASP A 43 5.34 -15.45 -7.37
N ARG A 44 5.59 -15.06 -8.62
CA ARG A 44 4.66 -15.27 -9.74
C ARG A 44 4.24 -16.74 -9.81
N ARG A 45 5.08 -17.68 -9.38
CA ARG A 45 4.78 -19.12 -9.29
C ARG A 45 3.71 -19.45 -8.25
N GLU A 46 3.72 -18.78 -7.10
CA GLU A 46 2.69 -18.94 -6.07
C GLU A 46 1.35 -18.42 -6.58
N ILE A 47 1.32 -17.24 -7.21
CA ILE A 47 0.12 -16.71 -7.88
C ILE A 47 -0.33 -17.64 -9.02
N LEU A 48 0.61 -18.13 -9.83
CA LEU A 48 0.33 -19.06 -10.91
C LEU A 48 -0.27 -20.38 -10.41
N LYS A 49 0.07 -20.90 -9.23
CA LYS A 49 -0.61 -22.09 -8.68
C LYS A 49 -2.12 -21.88 -8.54
N PHE A 50 -2.58 -20.66 -8.25
CA PHE A 50 -4.00 -20.31 -8.23
C PHE A 50 -4.58 -20.06 -9.64
N LEU A 51 -3.74 -19.70 -10.62
CA LEU A 51 -4.13 -19.39 -12.00
C LEU A 51 -3.98 -20.56 -13.00
N VAL A 52 -3.21 -21.60 -12.71
CA VAL A 52 -2.83 -22.63 -13.70
C VAL A 52 -3.94 -23.65 -13.97
N ASN A 53 -4.95 -23.76 -13.10
CA ASN A 53 -6.11 -24.66 -13.32
C ASN A 53 -7.31 -24.00 -14.01
N VAL A 54 -7.15 -22.78 -14.53
CA VAL A 54 -8.24 -22.07 -15.18
C VAL A 54 -8.01 -21.93 -16.69
N ASN A 55 -8.72 -22.75 -17.47
CA ASN A 55 -8.91 -22.54 -18.91
C ASN A 55 -9.37 -21.08 -19.14
N TYR A 56 -8.59 -20.29 -19.90
CA TYR A 56 -8.68 -18.82 -19.96
C TYR A 56 -10.10 -18.32 -20.23
N SER A 57 -10.71 -17.70 -19.21
CA SER A 57 -12.01 -17.02 -19.25
C SER A 57 -11.98 -15.84 -18.28
N PRO A 58 -12.58 -14.68 -18.60
CA PRO A 58 -12.57 -13.48 -17.73
C PRO A 58 -13.08 -13.74 -16.31
N ILE A 59 -14.04 -14.65 -16.17
CA ILE A 59 -14.63 -15.06 -14.89
C ILE A 59 -13.59 -15.75 -14.01
N LYS A 60 -12.77 -16.59 -14.63
CA LYS A 60 -11.76 -17.38 -13.95
C LYS A 60 -10.54 -16.54 -13.54
N GLU A 61 -10.20 -15.52 -14.31
CA GLU A 61 -9.20 -14.51 -13.91
C GLU A 61 -9.68 -13.73 -12.67
N HIS A 62 -10.94 -13.30 -12.67
CA HIS A 62 -11.52 -12.63 -11.50
C HIS A 62 -11.52 -13.53 -10.26
N ILE A 63 -11.91 -14.80 -10.41
CA ILE A 63 -11.87 -15.77 -9.30
C ILE A 63 -10.42 -16.00 -8.83
N GLY A 64 -9.47 -16.14 -9.76
CA GLY A 64 -8.06 -16.32 -9.44
C GLY A 64 -7.47 -15.14 -8.68
N ILE A 65 -7.75 -13.91 -9.11
CA ILE A 65 -7.37 -12.68 -8.40
C ILE A 65 -8.01 -12.64 -7.01
N TRP A 66 -9.30 -12.96 -6.92
CA TRP A 66 -10.04 -12.93 -5.64
C TRP A 66 -9.51 -13.95 -4.63
N LEU A 67 -9.13 -15.15 -5.10
CA LEU A 67 -8.50 -16.19 -4.27
C LEU A 67 -7.06 -15.86 -3.89
N ALA A 68 -6.34 -15.10 -4.73
CA ALA A 68 -4.97 -14.65 -4.44
C ALA A 68 -4.93 -13.42 -3.51
N MET A 69 -6.03 -12.68 -3.35
CA MET A 69 -6.09 -11.47 -2.50
C MET A 69 -5.71 -11.72 -1.04
N PRO A 70 -6.20 -12.75 -0.33
CA PRO A 70 -5.77 -13.04 1.04
C PRO A 70 -4.26 -13.24 1.14
N LEU A 71 -3.65 -14.00 0.23
CA LEU A 71 -2.20 -14.23 0.21
C LEU A 71 -1.42 -12.93 -0.03
N LEU A 72 -1.89 -12.10 -0.95
CA LEU A 72 -1.31 -10.78 -1.21
C LEU A 72 -1.40 -9.87 0.02
N CYS A 73 -2.55 -9.83 0.67
CA CYS A 73 -2.75 -9.09 1.92
C CYS A 73 -1.84 -9.59 3.05
N GLU A 74 -1.78 -10.89 3.29
CA GLU A 74 -0.92 -11.48 4.32
C GLU A 74 0.55 -11.19 4.07
N THR A 75 1.00 -11.28 2.82
CA THR A 75 2.38 -10.97 2.45
C THR A 75 2.68 -9.49 2.70
N HIS A 76 1.74 -8.60 2.38
CA HIS A 76 1.88 -7.16 2.62
C HIS A 76 1.92 -6.83 4.12
N LEU A 77 0.99 -7.40 4.90
CA LEU A 77 0.89 -7.26 6.36
C LEU A 77 2.10 -7.86 7.10
N SER A 78 2.78 -8.83 6.48
CA SER A 78 3.99 -9.44 7.03
C SER A 78 5.27 -8.67 6.69
N SER A 79 5.19 -7.63 5.86
CA SER A 79 6.38 -6.85 5.49
C SER A 79 7.02 -6.18 6.73
N PRO A 80 8.35 -6.24 6.89
CA PRO A 80 9.05 -5.61 8.02
C PRO A 80 8.81 -4.11 8.09
N GLU A 81 8.70 -3.44 6.94
CA GLU A 81 8.49 -2.00 6.83
C GLU A 81 7.11 -1.60 7.37
N LEU A 82 6.05 -2.29 6.93
CA LEU A 82 4.69 -2.03 7.43
C LEU A 82 4.58 -2.42 8.91
N ARG A 83 5.17 -3.53 9.34
CA ARG A 83 5.19 -3.91 10.76
C ARG A 83 5.94 -2.90 11.61
N ARG A 84 7.06 -2.37 11.13
CA ARG A 84 7.81 -1.30 11.81
C ARG A 84 6.96 -0.03 11.91
N PHE A 85 6.30 0.36 10.83
CA PHE A 85 5.39 1.50 10.82
C PHE A 85 4.23 1.32 11.83
N LEU A 86 3.57 0.16 11.84
CA LEU A 86 2.47 -0.13 12.76
C LEU A 86 2.92 -0.25 14.22
N SER A 87 4.10 -0.84 14.47
CA SER A 87 4.65 -1.03 15.84
C SER A 87 5.23 0.23 16.45
N GLN A 88 5.59 1.23 15.63
CA GLN A 88 6.00 2.54 16.14
C GLN A 88 4.88 3.28 16.87
N GLY A 89 3.63 2.81 16.79
CA GLY A 89 2.51 3.40 17.51
C GLY A 89 2.35 4.87 17.12
N SER A 90 2.01 5.12 15.85
CA SER A 90 1.77 6.48 15.39
C SER A 90 0.67 7.11 16.23
N ALA A 91 0.97 8.22 16.90
CA ALA A 91 0.00 9.04 17.63
C ALA A 91 -0.83 9.88 16.65
N ALA A 92 -1.11 9.35 15.46
CA ALA A 92 -1.82 10.04 14.40
C ALA A 92 -3.24 10.39 14.86
N ASP A 93 -3.56 11.68 14.85
CA ASP A 93 -4.91 12.16 15.14
C ASP A 93 -5.92 11.69 14.07
N VAL A 94 -5.45 11.49 12.83
CA VAL A 94 -6.28 11.12 11.66
C VAL A 94 -5.51 10.16 10.74
N ILE A 95 -6.18 9.09 10.32
CA ILE A 95 -5.68 8.15 9.32
C ILE A 95 -6.50 8.31 8.03
N LEU A 96 -5.81 8.54 6.90
CA LEU A 96 -6.41 8.66 5.58
C LEU A 96 -5.95 7.50 4.68
N GLY A 97 -6.91 6.76 4.12
CA GLY A 97 -6.64 5.69 3.16
C GLY A 97 -7.10 6.07 1.75
N GLU A 98 -6.28 5.83 0.74
CA GLU A 98 -6.67 5.97 -0.66
C GLU A 98 -7.11 4.61 -1.22
N LYS A 99 -8.38 4.51 -1.63
CA LYS A 99 -8.85 3.40 -2.46
C LYS A 99 -8.68 3.81 -3.92
N PRO A 100 -7.99 3.03 -4.77
CA PRO A 100 -7.97 3.31 -6.20
C PRO A 100 -9.39 3.24 -6.76
N ASN A 101 -9.80 4.28 -7.49
CA ASN A 101 -11.05 4.25 -8.25
C ASN A 101 -10.82 3.34 -9.46
N ASN A 102 -11.57 2.24 -9.51
CA ASN A 102 -11.69 1.38 -10.70
C ASN A 102 -12.64 2.03 -11.71
#